data_AF-A0A800IIZ2-F1
#
_entry.id   AF-A0A800IIZ2-F1
#
_cell.length_a   1.000
_cell.length_b   1.000
_cell.length_c   1.000
_cell.angle_alpha   90.00
_cell.angle_beta   90.00
_cell.angle_gamma   90.00
#
_symmetry.space_group_name_H-M   'P 1'
#
loop_
_entity.id
_entity.type
_entity.pdbx_description
1 polymer ?
#
loop_
_entity_poly.entity_id
_entity_poly.type
_entity_poly.pdbx_seq_one_letter_code
_entity_poly.pdbx_strand_id
1 'polypeptide(L)'
;FGQPIMAFQNTRFKLAEMKTKVEVTRSFINDCIAKLIDGSIDPATASMAKYWGSQVQNEVLDECVQLHGGYGYMMEYPITRLFADARVQKIYGGTNEIMKELIARSLDV
;
A
#
# COMPACT_ATOMS: atom_id res chain seq x y z
N PHE A 1 -17.26 25.70 0.44
CA PHE A 1 -16.82 26.34 -0.82
C PHE A 1 -17.75 26.10 -2.02
N GLY A 2 -18.99 25.63 -1.85
CA GLY A 2 -19.95 25.52 -2.96
C GLY A 2 -19.60 24.56 -4.10
N GLN A 3 -18.53 23.76 -3.96
CA GLN A 3 -18.06 22.81 -4.98
C GLN A 3 -17.65 21.49 -4.32
N PRO A 4 -17.71 20.36 -5.06
CA PRO A 4 -17.17 19.08 -4.58
C PRO A 4 -15.69 19.18 -4.23
N ILE A 5 -15.22 18.39 -3.26
CA ILE A 5 -13.80 18.38 -2.85
C ILE A 5 -12.88 18.02 -4.04
N MET A 6 -13.34 17.16 -4.95
CA MET A 6 -12.63 16.79 -6.18
C MET A 6 -12.36 17.98 -7.13
N ALA A 7 -13.07 19.09 -6.98
CA ALA A 7 -12.83 20.30 -7.75
C ALA A 7 -11.57 21.07 -7.29
N PHE A 8 -11.02 20.76 -6.11
CA PHE A 8 -9.76 21.34 -5.65
C PHE A 8 -8.55 20.63 -6.26
N GLN A 9 -7.58 21.41 -6.72
CA GLN A 9 -6.35 20.88 -7.32
C GLN A 9 -5.57 19.99 -6.36
N ASN A 10 -5.42 20.40 -5.09
CA ASN A 10 -4.71 19.62 -4.07
C ASN A 10 -5.28 18.19 -3.94
N THR A 11 -6.61 18.06 -3.86
CA THR A 11 -7.27 16.75 -3.81
C THR A 11 -6.99 15.92 -5.06
N ARG A 12 -7.02 16.53 -6.25
CA ARG A 12 -6.68 15.83 -7.50
C ARG A 12 -5.24 15.36 -7.52
N PHE A 13 -4.29 16.14 -7.00
CA PHE A 13 -2.89 15.75 -6.91
C PHE A 13 -2.71 14.55 -5.98
N LYS A 14 -3.31 14.58 -4.79
CA LYS A 14 -3.30 13.44 -3.86
C LYS A 14 -3.88 12.17 -4.48
N LEU A 15 -5.01 12.27 -5.18
CA LEU A 15 -5.59 11.13 -5.89
C LEU A 15 -4.69 10.63 -7.03
N ALA A 16 -4.03 11.52 -7.77
CA ALA A 16 -3.09 11.14 -8.82
C ALA A 16 -1.85 10.42 -8.25
N GLU A 17 -1.31 10.89 -7.13
CA GLU A 17 -0.21 10.24 -6.41
C GLU A 17 -0.60 8.84 -5.93
N MET A 18 -1.74 8.72 -5.25
CA MET A 18 -2.25 7.42 -4.77
C MET A 18 -2.53 6.46 -5.92
N LYS A 19 -3.17 6.93 -7.00
CA LYS A 19 -3.44 6.14 -8.20
C LYS A 19 -2.14 5.61 -8.81
N THR A 20 -1.12 6.46 -8.92
CA THR A 20 0.20 6.06 -9.44
C THR A 20 0.84 4.99 -8.57
N LYS A 21 0.85 5.19 -7.24
CA LYS A 21 1.36 4.18 -6.29
C LYS A 21 0.64 2.84 -6.47
N VAL A 22 -0.68 2.84 -6.57
CA VAL A 22 -1.47 1.62 -6.74
C VAL A 22 -1.17 0.91 -8.05
N GLU A 23 -1.06 1.62 -9.17
CA GLU A 23 -0.76 0.98 -10.46
C GLU A 23 0.67 0.41 -10.51
N VAL A 24 1.66 1.11 -9.97
CA VAL A 24 3.03 0.60 -9.86
C VAL A 24 3.08 -0.65 -8.97
N THR A 25 2.44 -0.60 -7.79
CA THR A 25 2.35 -1.73 -6.88
C THR A 25 1.64 -2.92 -7.52
N ARG A 26 0.54 -2.69 -8.24
CA ARG A 26 -0.18 -3.75 -8.97
C ARG A 26 0.71 -4.41 -10.02
N SER A 27 1.42 -3.62 -10.82
CA SER A 27 2.33 -4.14 -11.85
C SER A 27 3.40 -5.04 -11.23
N PHE A 28 4.02 -4.58 -10.13
CA PHE A 28 5.05 -5.36 -9.44
C PHE A 28 4.51 -6.64 -8.80
N ILE A 29 3.35 -6.57 -8.13
CA ILE A 29 2.72 -7.76 -7.54
C ILE A 29 2.32 -8.76 -8.63
N ASN A 30 1.80 -8.31 -9.77
CA ASN A 30 1.45 -9.19 -10.88
C ASN A 30 2.69 -9.90 -11.47
N ASP A 31 3.82 -9.21 -11.60
CA ASP A 31 5.09 -9.82 -12.00
C ASP A 31 5.54 -10.89 -10.99
N CYS A 32 5.48 -10.59 -9.69
CA CYS A 32 5.78 -11.56 -8.63
C CYS A 32 4.83 -12.78 -8.67
N ILE A 33 3.54 -12.58 -8.95
CA ILE A 33 2.58 -13.68 -9.10
C ILE A 33 2.95 -14.55 -10.32
N ALA A 34 3.31 -13.94 -11.45
CA ALA A 34 3.76 -14.68 -12.63
C ALA A 34 5.00 -15.53 -12.33
N LYS A 35 6.01 -14.95 -11.66
CA LYS A 35 7.22 -15.65 -11.21
C LYS A 35 6.96 -16.75 -10.18
N LEU A 36 5.92 -16.59 -9.36
CA LEU A 36 5.52 -17.64 -8.43
C LEU A 36 4.89 -18.82 -9.18
N ILE A 37 4.06 -18.54 -10.20
CA ILE A 37 3.39 -19.56 -11.01
C ILE A 37 4.40 -20.35 -11.85
N ASP A 38 5.41 -19.68 -12.42
CA ASP A 38 6.45 -20.34 -13.22
C ASP A 38 7.57 -20.98 -12.37
N GLY A 39 7.56 -20.76 -11.05
CA GLY A 39 8.55 -21.29 -10.11
C GLY A 39 9.90 -20.58 -10.09
N SER A 40 10.03 -19.42 -10.74
CA SER A 40 11.26 -18.62 -10.81
C SER A 40 11.39 -17.57 -9.72
N ILE A 41 10.37 -17.36 -8.89
CA ILE A 41 10.43 -16.36 -7.83
C ILE A 41 11.48 -16.73 -6.77
N ASP A 42 12.38 -15.79 -6.48
CA ASP A 42 13.32 -15.91 -5.37
C ASP A 42 12.73 -15.32 -4.07
N PRO A 43 13.19 -15.77 -2.89
CA PRO A 43 12.69 -15.28 -1.60
C PRO A 43 12.84 -13.78 -1.38
N ALA A 44 13.87 -13.12 -1.94
CA ALA A 44 14.08 -11.70 -1.77
C ALA A 44 13.04 -10.89 -2.56
N THR A 45 12.78 -11.27 -3.82
CA THR A 45 11.71 -10.66 -4.64
C THR A 45 10.32 -10.85 -4.01
N ALA A 46 10.02 -12.04 -3.46
CA ALA A 46 8.78 -12.26 -2.71
C ALA A 46 8.68 -11.35 -1.47
N SER A 47 9.80 -11.15 -0.75
CA SER A 47 9.87 -10.26 0.41
C SER A 47 9.65 -8.79 0.02
N MET A 48 10.18 -8.36 -1.14
CA MET A 48 9.91 -7.02 -1.71
C MET A 48 8.42 -6.82 -1.94
N ALA A 49 7.72 -7.81 -2.51
CA ALA A 49 6.28 -7.71 -2.77
C ALA A 49 5.48 -7.53 -1.47
N LYS A 50 5.79 -8.32 -0.43
CA LYS A 50 5.12 -8.24 0.88
C LYS A 50 5.36 -6.91 1.57
N TYR A 51 6.61 -6.47 1.63
CA TYR A 51 6.97 -5.18 2.23
C TYR A 51 6.32 -4.02 1.49
N TRP A 52 6.55 -3.91 0.18
CA TRP A 52 6.12 -2.78 -0.61
C TRP A 52 4.60 -2.68 -0.69
N GLY A 53 3.92 -3.81 -0.94
CA GLY A 53 2.47 -3.86 -1.03
C GLY A 53 1.78 -3.39 0.25
N SER A 54 2.22 -3.90 1.40
CA SER A 54 1.65 -3.51 2.70
C SER A 54 1.96 -2.06 3.08
N GLN A 55 3.15 -1.56 2.72
CA GLN A 55 3.54 -0.17 2.93
C GLN A 55 2.65 0.78 2.12
N VAL A 56 2.53 0.55 0.81
CA VAL A 56 1.72 1.39 -0.08
C VAL A 56 0.23 1.33 0.30
N GLN A 57 -0.29 0.16 0.66
CA GLN A 57 -1.68 0.04 1.13
C GLN A 57 -1.96 0.92 2.34
N ASN A 58 -1.05 0.96 3.31
CA ASN A 58 -1.18 1.80 4.49
C ASN A 58 -1.15 3.28 4.13
N GLU A 59 -0.21 3.71 3.29
CA GLU A 59 -0.08 5.12 2.87
C GLU A 59 -1.32 5.60 2.10
N VAL A 60 -1.86 4.77 1.21
CA VAL A 60 -3.06 5.11 0.44
C VAL A 60 -4.27 5.24 1.35
N LEU A 61 -4.44 4.33 2.32
CA LEU A 61 -5.60 4.38 3.23
C LEU A 61 -5.50 5.53 4.24
N ASP A 62 -4.29 5.88 4.68
CA ASP A 62 -4.05 7.05 5.52
C ASP A 62 -4.48 8.36 4.81
N GLU A 63 -4.05 8.55 3.57
CA GLU A 63 -4.47 9.70 2.74
C GLU A 63 -5.99 9.67 2.46
N CYS A 64 -6.57 8.48 2.26
CA CYS A 64 -8.02 8.35 2.13
C CYS A 64 -8.78 8.76 3.40
N VAL A 65 -8.30 8.40 4.59
CA VAL A 65 -8.86 8.87 5.87
C VAL A 65 -8.81 10.39 5.93
N GLN A 66 -7.65 10.99 5.62
CA GLN A 66 -7.48 12.44 5.61
C GLN A 66 -8.45 13.16 4.65
N LEU A 67 -8.68 12.60 3.46
CA LEU A 67 -9.62 13.15 2.47
C LEU A 67 -11.10 13.07 2.90
N HIS A 68 -11.46 12.15 3.80
CA HIS A 68 -12.81 12.09 4.39
C HIS A 68 -12.99 13.05 5.59
N GLY A 69 -11.92 13.72 6.03
CA GLY A 69 -11.96 14.63 7.18
C GLY A 69 -12.42 13.92 8.45
N GLY A 70 -13.26 14.59 9.27
CA GLY A 70 -13.78 14.01 10.51
C GLY A 70 -14.56 12.70 10.29
N TYR A 71 -15.24 12.55 9.15
CA TYR A 71 -15.94 11.30 8.81
C TYR A 71 -14.98 10.13 8.59
N GLY A 72 -13.72 10.39 8.23
CA GLY A 72 -12.68 9.38 8.11
C GLY A 72 -12.28 8.72 9.44
N TYR A 73 -12.78 9.25 10.56
CA TYR A 73 -12.56 8.73 11.91
C TYR A 73 -13.84 8.13 12.53
N MET A 74 -14.97 8.19 11.81
CA MET A 74 -16.26 7.70 12.28
C MET A 74 -16.46 6.25 11.82
N MET A 75 -16.85 5.36 12.73
CA MET A 75 -16.96 3.92 12.45
C MET A 75 -18.11 3.57 11.50
N GLU A 76 -19.06 4.48 11.31
CA GLU A 76 -20.15 4.37 10.35
C GLU A 76 -19.66 4.47 8.89
N TYR A 77 -18.49 5.09 8.66
CA TYR A 77 -17.89 5.19 7.35
C TYR A 77 -16.88 4.06 7.14
N PRO A 78 -16.96 3.29 6.02
CA PRO A 78 -16.11 2.12 5.80
C PRO A 78 -14.60 2.41 5.83
N ILE A 79 -14.19 3.64 5.50
CA ILE A 79 -12.77 4.02 5.41
C ILE A 79 -12.02 3.81 6.71
N THR A 80 -12.65 4.10 7.85
CA THR A 80 -12.06 3.94 9.18
C THR A 80 -11.67 2.49 9.44
N ARG A 81 -12.59 1.56 9.13
CA ARG A 81 -12.34 0.12 9.27
C ARG A 81 -11.27 -0.35 8.28
N LEU A 82 -11.34 0.08 7.02
CA LEU A 82 -10.35 -0.30 6.01
C LEU A 82 -8.93 0.12 6.42
N PHE A 83 -8.76 1.32 6.98
CA PHE A 83 -7.48 1.77 7.51
C PHE A 83 -7.00 0.89 8.67
N ALA A 84 -7.88 0.59 9.63
CA ALA A 84 -7.54 -0.29 10.76
C ALA A 84 -7.12 -1.70 10.29
N ASP A 85 -7.87 -2.29 9.35
CA ASP A 85 -7.59 -3.61 8.77
C ASP A 85 -6.27 -3.63 7.98
N ALA A 86 -5.93 -2.53 7.31
CA ALA A 86 -4.66 -2.40 6.60
C ALA A 86 -3.46 -2.22 7.53
N ARG A 87 -3.66 -1.66 8.73
CA ARG A 87 -2.55 -1.34 9.63
C ARG A 87 -1.74 -2.57 10.04
N VAL A 88 -2.40 -3.71 10.23
CA VAL A 88 -1.75 -4.96 10.64
C VAL A 88 -0.91 -5.61 9.53
N GLN A 89 -1.13 -5.24 8.26
CA GLN A 89 -0.44 -5.83 7.10
C GLN A 89 1.09 -5.66 7.17
N LYS A 90 1.56 -4.58 7.82
CA LYS A 90 2.98 -4.31 8.03
C LYS A 90 3.62 -5.18 9.14
N ILE A 91 2.81 -5.92 9.90
CA ILE A 91 3.22 -6.63 11.11
C ILE A 91 3.20 -8.15 10.91
N TYR A 92 2.05 -8.70 10.52
CA TYR A 92 1.88 -10.15 10.44
C TYR A 92 2.55 -10.75 9.19
N GLY A 93 2.68 -12.08 9.13
CA GLY A 93 3.38 -12.75 8.01
C GLY A 93 4.85 -12.31 7.85
N GLY A 94 5.46 -11.83 8.95
CA GLY A 94 6.77 -11.18 9.01
C GLY A 94 6.65 -9.66 8.87
N THR A 95 7.27 -8.91 9.80
CA THR A 95 7.19 -7.44 9.77
C THR A 95 7.89 -6.87 8.52
N ASN A 96 7.59 -5.63 8.17
CA ASN A 96 8.27 -4.97 7.06
C ASN A 96 9.79 -4.85 7.29
N GLU A 97 10.24 -4.77 8.53
CA GLU A 97 11.65 -4.79 8.90
C GLU A 97 12.28 -6.15 8.64
N ILE A 98 11.58 -7.25 8.94
CA ILE A 98 12.05 -8.60 8.60
C ILE A 98 12.12 -8.79 7.08
N MET A 99 11.15 -8.28 6.32
CA MET A 99 11.22 -8.34 4.86
C MET A 99 12.44 -7.57 4.32
N LYS A 100 12.73 -6.38 4.87
CA LYS A 100 13.92 -5.60 4.50
C LYS A 100 15.21 -6.34 4.84
N GLU A 101 15.26 -7.03 5.97
CA GLU A 101 16.40 -7.89 6.35
C GLU A 101 16.61 -9.04 5.34
N LEU A 102 15.53 -9.72 4.91
CA LEU A 102 15.62 -10.78 3.89
C LEU A 102 16.10 -10.24 2.54
N ILE A 103 15.66 -9.04 2.16
CA ILE A 103 16.15 -8.35 0.96
C ILE A 103 17.64 -7.99 1.11
N ALA A 104 18.04 -7.43 2.25
CA ALA A 104 19.42 -7.02 2.50
C ALA A 104 20.41 -8.20 2.38
N ARG A 105 20.05 -9.37 2.92
CA ARG A 105 20.86 -10.60 2.79
C ARG A 105 21.08 -11.06 1.35
N SER A 106 20.21 -10.67 0.41
CA SER A 106 20.39 -10.98 -1.01
C SER A 106 21.39 -10.03 -1.71
N LEU A 107 21.71 -8.90 -1.08
CA LEU A 107 22.67 -7.91 -1.57
C LEU A 107 24.09 -8.13 -1.01
N ASP A 108 24.18 -8.75 0.17
CA ASP A 108 25.45 -9.16 0.78
C ASP A 108 26.00 -10.39 0.04
N VAL A 109 26.92 -10.14 -0.88
CA VAL A 109 27.69 -11.18 -1.61
C VAL A 109 28.74 -11.82 -0.72
#